data_AF-A0A924F5X2-F1
#
_entry.id   AF-A0A924F5X2-F1
#
_cell.length_a   1.000
_cell.length_b   1.000
_cell.length_c   1.000
_cell.angle_alpha   90.00
_cell.angle_beta   90.00
_cell.angle_gamma   90.00
#
_symmetry.space_group_name_H-M   'P 1'
#
loop_
_entity.id
_entity.type
_entity.pdbx_description
1 polymer ?
#
loop_
_entity_poly.entity_id
_entity_poly.type
_entity_poly.pdbx_seq_one_letter_code
_entity_poly.pdbx_strand_id
1 'polypeptide(L)'
;MKKTNIPLLCLFLVMVALGACKKNSSKDTVPGAGGSEVPSSFSYVTTKDLSVSVRLLTNNDKPIVGALVNITDSKNADRVFLKAVSDANGYVRASIKVPSYLDTLVISPNYVGLLNNIKSYIGSKSSISAIIGGQFAASGDILPEVIIPRVSPPGIILSTIAAGNSVLSTYSYPTGFSSSSDAVVNSSNYPSTLGRPKYLEAVPDVIETSLLNYVNASLPEGKVVTDTHPDYLATNAANNIVLTENSDVYVTFVSEGTSFYNTLAYYSYDTDDPPLNASLGGLLG
;
A
#
# COMPACT_ATOMS: atom_id res chain seq x y z
N MET A 1 19.86 -42.76 -81.43
CA MET A 1 20.13 -43.54 -80.21
C MET A 1 18.84 -44.25 -79.80
N LYS A 2 18.91 -45.58 -79.65
CA LYS A 2 18.04 -46.57 -78.97
C LYS A 2 16.50 -46.35 -79.03
N LYS A 3 15.74 -47.16 -79.81
CA LYS A 3 15.19 -48.51 -79.47
C LYS A 3 14.20 -48.45 -78.28
N THR A 4 12.97 -48.97 -78.24
CA THR A 4 12.14 -49.87 -79.06
C THR A 4 10.74 -49.98 -78.39
N ASN A 5 9.66 -49.95 -79.19
CA ASN A 5 8.36 -50.69 -79.17
C ASN A 5 7.86 -51.38 -77.86
N ILE A 6 6.63 -51.10 -77.32
CA ILE A 6 5.30 -51.76 -77.57
C ILE A 6 5.22 -53.20 -76.98
N PRO A 7 4.09 -53.82 -76.52
CA PRO A 7 2.72 -53.39 -76.10
C PRO A 7 2.09 -54.18 -74.89
N LEU A 8 0.79 -53.94 -74.64
CA LEU A 8 -0.29 -54.91 -74.35
C LEU A 8 -0.43 -55.57 -72.95
N LEU A 9 -1.69 -55.51 -72.50
CA LEU A 9 -2.47 -56.60 -71.89
C LEU A 9 -2.47 -56.74 -70.36
N CYS A 10 -3.67 -56.56 -69.78
CA CYS A 10 -4.31 -57.20 -68.61
C CYS A 10 -5.39 -56.21 -68.11
N LEU A 11 -6.68 -56.23 -68.49
CA LEU A 11 -7.68 -57.30 -68.54
C LEU A 11 -7.60 -58.31 -67.40
N PHE A 12 -8.75 -58.50 -66.74
CA PHE A 12 -9.08 -59.50 -65.71
C PHE A 12 -8.51 -59.25 -64.32
N LEU A 13 -9.37 -58.86 -63.36
CA LEU A 13 -10.10 -59.78 -62.47
C LEU A 13 -10.76 -58.88 -61.39
N VAL A 14 -12.06 -58.58 -61.48
CA VAL A 14 -13.18 -59.42 -61.02
C VAL A 14 -13.45 -59.29 -59.52
N MET A 15 -14.66 -58.76 -59.27
CA MET A 15 -15.63 -59.14 -58.24
C MET A 15 -15.52 -58.62 -56.79
N VAL A 16 -16.73 -58.31 -56.30
CA VAL A 16 -17.20 -58.14 -54.91
C VAL A 16 -16.91 -56.74 -54.35
N ALA A 17 -17.87 -55.87 -54.01
CA ALA A 17 -19.23 -56.08 -53.52
C ALA A 17 -20.19 -54.95 -53.96
N LEU A 18 -21.39 -55.38 -54.33
CA LEU A 18 -22.64 -54.62 -54.21
C LEU A 18 -22.91 -54.27 -52.74
N GLY A 19 -23.63 -53.19 -52.49
CA GLY A 19 -24.38 -53.03 -51.23
C GLY A 19 -24.43 -51.62 -50.69
N ALA A 20 -25.37 -50.84 -51.20
CA ALA A 20 -25.85 -49.63 -50.55
C ALA A 20 -26.36 -49.97 -49.13
N CYS A 21 -25.58 -49.66 -48.10
CA CYS A 21 -26.09 -49.57 -46.74
C CYS A 21 -26.72 -48.18 -46.55
N LYS A 22 -28.05 -48.18 -46.68
CA LYS A 22 -28.97 -47.17 -46.17
C LYS A 22 -28.50 -46.73 -44.77
N LYS A 23 -28.34 -45.42 -44.56
CA LYS A 23 -28.05 -44.84 -43.23
C LYS A 23 -29.19 -45.23 -42.29
N ASN A 24 -29.01 -46.31 -41.55
CA ASN A 24 -29.92 -46.71 -40.49
C ASN A 24 -29.81 -45.65 -39.40
N SER A 25 -30.93 -44.99 -39.11
CA SER A 25 -31.11 -44.18 -37.91
C SER A 25 -31.20 -45.10 -36.70
N SER A 26 -30.11 -45.79 -36.39
CA SER A 26 -29.90 -46.34 -35.06
C SER A 26 -29.68 -45.14 -34.16
N LYS A 27 -30.66 -44.82 -33.29
CA LYS A 27 -30.36 -44.02 -32.10
C LYS A 27 -29.37 -44.87 -31.31
N ASP A 28 -28.10 -44.46 -31.31
CA ASP A 28 -27.16 -44.95 -30.30
C ASP A 28 -27.82 -44.74 -28.93
N THR A 29 -27.82 -45.79 -28.12
CA THR A 29 -28.37 -45.75 -26.78
C THR A 29 -27.59 -44.71 -26.00
N VAL A 30 -28.22 -43.57 -25.73
CA VAL A 30 -27.72 -42.57 -24.78
C VAL A 30 -27.43 -43.32 -23.48
N PRO A 31 -26.18 -43.37 -22.99
CA PRO A 31 -25.90 -43.91 -21.67
C PRO A 31 -26.77 -43.15 -20.67
N GLY A 32 -27.52 -43.91 -19.86
CA GLY A 32 -28.56 -43.37 -18.98
C GLY A 32 -28.09 -42.13 -18.21
N ALA A 33 -28.99 -41.16 -18.10
CA ALA A 33 -28.84 -39.98 -17.26
C ALA A 33 -28.67 -40.41 -15.79
N GLY A 34 -27.45 -40.76 -15.42
CA GLY A 34 -26.99 -41.05 -14.07
C GLY A 34 -25.86 -40.11 -13.64
N GLY A 35 -25.75 -38.95 -14.29
CA GLY A 35 -24.89 -37.87 -13.84
C GLY A 35 -25.73 -36.91 -13.02
N SER A 36 -25.33 -36.66 -11.77
CA SER A 36 -25.86 -35.59 -10.92
C SER A 36 -26.13 -34.34 -11.77
N GLU A 37 -27.39 -33.92 -11.84
CA GLU A 37 -27.76 -32.69 -12.54
C GLU A 37 -26.96 -31.56 -11.93
N VAL A 38 -26.08 -30.96 -12.73
CA VAL A 38 -25.35 -29.75 -12.34
C VAL A 38 -26.43 -28.71 -12.00
N PRO A 39 -26.47 -28.18 -10.78
CA PRO A 39 -27.52 -27.25 -10.41
C PRO A 39 -27.47 -26.03 -11.33
N SER A 40 -28.63 -25.52 -11.72
CA SER A 40 -28.74 -24.36 -12.61
C SER A 40 -28.09 -23.07 -12.07
N SER A 41 -27.70 -23.07 -10.79
CA SER A 41 -26.93 -22.03 -10.11
C SER A 41 -25.40 -22.20 -10.24
N PHE A 42 -24.92 -23.26 -10.87
CA PHE A 42 -23.49 -23.48 -11.06
C PHE A 42 -22.94 -22.56 -12.16
N SER A 43 -21.92 -21.78 -11.80
CA SER A 43 -21.33 -20.77 -12.66
C SER A 43 -19.81 -20.91 -12.64
N TYR A 44 -19.19 -21.00 -13.82
CA TYR A 44 -17.72 -21.03 -13.99
C TYR A 44 -17.09 -19.64 -13.94
N VAL A 45 -17.84 -18.60 -13.56
CA VAL A 45 -17.33 -17.23 -13.60
C VAL A 45 -16.25 -17.06 -12.51
N THR A 46 -15.01 -16.94 -12.96
CA THR A 46 -13.81 -16.79 -12.12
C THR A 46 -13.52 -15.34 -11.73
N THR A 47 -14.39 -14.41 -12.13
CA THR A 47 -14.28 -12.97 -11.83
C THR A 47 -15.60 -12.43 -11.27
N LYS A 48 -15.51 -11.39 -10.45
CA LYS A 48 -16.67 -10.66 -9.94
C LYS A 48 -16.51 -9.18 -10.28
N ASP A 49 -17.62 -8.54 -10.63
CA ASP A 49 -17.69 -7.09 -10.75
C ASP A 49 -17.79 -6.50 -9.34
N LEU A 50 -16.93 -5.51 -9.06
CA LEU A 50 -16.83 -4.83 -7.78
C LEU A 50 -16.95 -3.33 -7.99
N SER A 51 -17.99 -2.73 -7.41
CA SER A 51 -18.16 -1.29 -7.37
C SER A 51 -17.32 -0.70 -6.23
N VAL A 52 -16.37 0.14 -6.56
CA VAL A 52 -15.48 0.78 -5.59
C VAL A 52 -15.85 2.24 -5.42
N SER A 53 -15.91 2.70 -4.17
CA SER A 53 -15.98 4.12 -3.81
C SER A 53 -14.95 4.43 -2.73
N VAL A 54 -13.89 5.14 -3.09
CA VAL A 54 -12.89 5.65 -2.14
C VAL A 54 -13.07 7.16 -2.02
N ARG A 55 -13.14 7.69 -0.80
CA ARG A 55 -13.18 9.13 -0.52
C ARG A 55 -11.90 9.54 0.20
N LEU A 56 -11.28 10.63 -0.25
CA LEU A 56 -10.04 11.17 0.30
C LEU A 56 -10.31 12.54 0.94
N LEU A 57 -9.93 12.67 2.21
CA LEU A 57 -10.19 13.87 3.01
C LEU A 57 -8.93 14.31 3.76
N THR A 58 -8.78 15.61 3.97
CA THR A 58 -7.84 16.16 4.96
C THR A 58 -8.29 15.84 6.39
N ASN A 59 -7.47 16.16 7.39
CA ASN A 59 -7.82 15.94 8.79
C ASN A 59 -8.96 16.84 9.31
N ASN A 60 -9.34 17.88 8.57
CA ASN A 60 -10.51 18.73 8.79
C ASN A 60 -11.67 18.48 7.80
N ASP A 61 -11.76 17.27 7.25
CA ASP A 61 -12.83 16.79 6.36
C ASP A 61 -12.99 17.56 5.03
N LYS A 62 -11.93 18.25 4.57
CA LYS A 62 -11.92 18.87 3.24
C LYS A 62 -11.54 17.85 2.17
N PRO A 63 -12.18 17.85 0.99
CA PRO A 63 -11.87 16.91 -0.07
C PRO A 63 -10.46 17.13 -0.63
N ILE A 64 -9.74 16.03 -0.87
CA ILE A 64 -8.45 16.05 -1.56
C ILE A 64 -8.67 15.72 -3.03
N VAL A 65 -8.41 16.70 -3.89
CA VAL A 65 -8.60 16.62 -5.34
C VAL A 65 -7.28 16.27 -6.01
N GLY A 66 -7.30 15.44 -7.06
CA GLY A 66 -6.10 15.18 -7.85
C GLY A 66 -5.15 14.11 -7.30
N ALA A 67 -5.51 13.41 -6.22
CA ALA A 67 -4.68 12.35 -5.66
C ALA A 67 -4.83 11.03 -6.45
N LEU A 68 -3.71 10.37 -6.74
CA LEU A 68 -3.66 9.14 -7.53
C LEU A 68 -3.89 7.91 -6.65
N VAL A 69 -5.05 7.28 -6.76
CA VAL A 69 -5.37 6.03 -6.06
C VAL A 69 -5.07 4.83 -6.93
N ASN A 70 -4.23 3.94 -6.39
CA ASN A 70 -4.00 2.61 -6.93
C ASN A 70 -4.77 1.58 -6.11
N ILE A 71 -5.39 0.60 -6.78
CA ILE A 71 -6.01 -0.56 -6.12
C ILE A 71 -5.35 -1.81 -6.67
N THR A 72 -4.76 -2.60 -5.79
CA THR A 72 -3.92 -3.76 -6.15
C THR A 72 -4.31 -5.02 -5.37
N ASP A 73 -3.79 -6.15 -5.83
CA ASP A 73 -3.90 -7.43 -5.13
C ASP A 73 -3.05 -7.42 -3.85
N SER A 74 -3.64 -7.83 -2.73
CA SER A 74 -2.95 -7.92 -1.45
C SER A 74 -1.71 -8.82 -1.43
N LYS A 75 -1.60 -9.78 -2.36
CA LYS A 75 -0.46 -10.70 -2.48
C LYS A 75 0.50 -10.35 -3.61
N ASN A 76 0.13 -9.43 -4.50
CA ASN A 76 0.93 -9.05 -5.64
C ASN A 76 0.67 -7.58 -6.01
N ALA A 77 1.58 -6.69 -5.59
CA ALA A 77 1.48 -5.26 -5.84
C ALA A 77 1.52 -4.88 -7.34
N ASP A 78 2.12 -5.71 -8.20
CA ASP A 78 2.18 -5.47 -9.65
C ASP A 78 0.84 -5.72 -10.33
N ARG A 79 -0.05 -6.47 -9.66
CA ARG A 79 -1.41 -6.73 -10.16
C ARG A 79 -2.34 -5.59 -9.76
N VAL A 80 -2.45 -4.63 -10.67
CA VAL A 80 -3.29 -3.43 -10.48
C VAL A 80 -4.68 -3.62 -11.09
N PHE A 81 -5.72 -3.33 -10.33
CA PHE A 81 -7.13 -3.36 -10.76
C PHE A 81 -7.68 -1.98 -11.08
N LEU A 82 -7.17 -0.93 -10.42
CA LEU A 82 -7.56 0.46 -10.67
C LEU A 82 -6.34 1.38 -10.52
N LYS A 83 -6.24 2.34 -11.43
CA LYS A 83 -5.47 3.57 -11.23
C LYS A 83 -6.38 4.72 -11.61
N ALA A 84 -6.72 5.57 -10.64
CA ALA A 84 -7.66 6.65 -10.86
C ALA A 84 -7.32 7.84 -9.97
N VAL A 85 -7.73 9.03 -10.41
CA VAL A 85 -7.47 10.28 -9.72
C VAL A 85 -8.75 10.73 -9.01
N SER A 86 -8.62 11.28 -7.80
CA SER A 86 -9.78 11.81 -7.07
C SER A 86 -10.40 13.03 -7.74
N ASP A 87 -11.72 13.06 -7.78
CA ASP A 87 -12.51 14.16 -8.33
C ASP A 87 -12.55 15.39 -7.41
N ALA A 88 -13.28 16.43 -7.81
CA ALA A 88 -13.44 17.68 -7.06
C ALA A 88 -14.05 17.49 -5.64
N ASN A 89 -14.73 16.37 -5.40
CA ASN A 89 -15.32 16.01 -4.11
C ASN A 89 -14.44 15.00 -3.34
N GLY A 90 -13.24 14.71 -3.83
CA GLY A 90 -12.30 13.76 -3.25
C GLY A 90 -12.66 12.30 -3.48
N TYR A 91 -13.53 11.99 -4.44
CA TYR A 91 -13.94 10.61 -4.72
C TYR A 91 -13.15 9.98 -5.86
N VAL A 92 -12.85 8.69 -5.69
CA VAL A 92 -12.49 7.75 -6.74
C VAL A 92 -13.57 6.67 -6.79
N ARG A 93 -14.33 6.65 -7.88
CA ARG A 93 -15.43 5.69 -8.09
C ARG A 93 -15.24 4.95 -9.40
N ALA A 94 -15.29 3.62 -9.35
CA ALA A 94 -15.14 2.77 -10.54
C ALA A 94 -15.78 1.41 -10.34
N SER A 95 -16.17 0.76 -11.44
CA SER A 95 -16.51 -0.66 -11.47
C SER A 95 -15.30 -1.43 -12.00
N ILE A 96 -14.74 -2.33 -11.19
CA ILE A 96 -13.56 -3.13 -11.53
C ILE A 96 -13.89 -4.62 -11.56
N LYS A 97 -13.20 -5.38 -12.41
CA LYS A 97 -13.27 -6.85 -12.44
C LYS A 97 -12.14 -7.42 -11.63
N VAL A 98 -12.46 -8.14 -10.55
CA VAL A 98 -11.49 -8.82 -9.69
C VAL A 98 -11.74 -10.33 -9.69
N PRO A 99 -10.72 -11.18 -9.49
CA PRO A 99 -10.94 -12.61 -9.39
C PRO A 99 -11.83 -12.99 -8.21
N SER A 100 -12.66 -14.02 -8.37
CA SER A 100 -13.60 -14.45 -7.33
C SER A 100 -12.89 -14.94 -6.06
N TYR A 101 -11.68 -15.49 -6.19
CA TYR A 101 -10.86 -15.97 -5.06
C TYR A 101 -10.21 -14.85 -4.23
N LEU A 102 -10.27 -13.60 -4.70
CA LEU A 102 -9.64 -12.50 -4.01
C LEU A 102 -10.55 -11.97 -2.90
N ASP A 103 -10.06 -12.06 -1.67
CA ASP A 103 -10.78 -11.61 -0.48
C ASP A 103 -10.35 -10.23 -0.01
N THR A 104 -9.17 -9.77 -0.41
CA THR A 104 -8.58 -8.51 0.09
C THR A 104 -7.90 -7.74 -1.04
N LEU A 105 -8.18 -6.44 -1.08
CA LEU A 105 -7.48 -5.46 -1.91
C LEU A 105 -6.60 -4.55 -1.06
N VAL A 106 -5.63 -3.92 -1.70
CA VAL A 106 -4.85 -2.83 -1.11
C VAL A 106 -5.18 -1.54 -1.86
N ILE A 107 -5.50 -0.49 -1.12
CA ILE A 107 -5.79 0.85 -1.61
C ILE A 107 -4.62 1.76 -1.24
N SER A 108 -3.95 2.32 -2.26
CA SER A 108 -2.73 3.12 -2.10
C SER A 108 -2.88 4.48 -2.81
N PRO A 109 -3.29 5.54 -2.10
CA PRO A 109 -3.41 6.90 -2.64
C PRO A 109 -2.07 7.60 -2.92
N ASN A 110 -0.93 7.08 -2.42
CA ASN A 110 0.42 7.65 -2.62
C ASN A 110 0.45 9.18 -2.52
N TYR A 111 -0.21 9.72 -1.51
CA TYR A 111 -0.39 11.14 -1.30
C TYR A 111 -0.09 11.45 0.16
N VAL A 112 0.89 12.31 0.39
CA VAL A 112 1.33 12.74 1.73
C VAL A 112 0.16 13.40 2.44
N GLY A 113 -0.08 13.01 3.69
CA GLY A 113 -1.28 13.38 4.47
C GLY A 113 -2.41 12.36 4.44
N LEU A 114 -2.31 11.30 3.64
CA LEU A 114 -3.27 10.18 3.61
C LEU A 114 -2.60 8.88 4.01
N LEU A 115 -3.35 8.00 4.69
CA LEU A 115 -2.90 6.65 4.96
C LEU A 115 -2.66 5.90 3.65
N ASN A 116 -1.53 5.20 3.57
CA ASN A 116 -1.15 4.43 2.40
C ASN A 116 -1.28 2.92 2.65
N ASN A 117 -1.40 2.13 1.57
CA ASN A 117 -1.45 0.66 1.62
C ASN A 117 -2.55 0.06 2.51
N ILE A 118 -3.74 0.67 2.48
CA ILE A 118 -4.86 0.26 3.32
C ILE A 118 -5.48 -1.02 2.76
N LYS A 119 -5.64 -2.03 3.61
CA LYS A 119 -6.30 -3.28 3.23
C LYS A 119 -7.82 -3.09 3.27
N SER A 120 -8.53 -3.60 2.26
CA SER A 120 -9.98 -3.62 2.21
C SER A 120 -10.48 -5.04 2.00
N TYR A 121 -11.33 -5.53 2.90
CA TYR A 121 -11.90 -6.87 2.81
C TYR A 121 -13.14 -6.87 1.89
N ILE A 122 -13.01 -7.57 0.76
CA ILE A 122 -14.10 -7.77 -0.20
C ILE A 122 -14.93 -8.99 0.19
N GLY A 123 -14.30 -10.15 0.45
CA GLY A 123 -15.01 -11.43 0.59
C GLY A 123 -16.01 -11.65 -0.55
N SER A 124 -17.30 -11.83 -0.22
CA SER A 124 -18.41 -11.97 -1.18
C SER A 124 -19.08 -10.66 -1.60
N LYS A 125 -18.58 -9.49 -1.18
CA LYS A 125 -19.19 -8.19 -1.49
C LYS A 125 -19.09 -7.85 -2.97
N SER A 126 -20.13 -7.18 -3.48
CA SER A 126 -20.19 -6.58 -4.81
C SER A 126 -19.87 -5.07 -4.81
N SER A 127 -19.70 -4.49 -3.62
CA SER A 127 -19.27 -3.10 -3.46
C SER A 127 -18.38 -2.91 -2.24
N ILE A 128 -17.42 -1.98 -2.32
CA ILE A 128 -16.67 -1.49 -1.17
C ILE A 128 -16.73 0.04 -1.10
N SER A 129 -16.82 0.57 0.11
CA SER A 129 -16.75 2.00 0.39
C SER A 129 -15.70 2.27 1.45
N ALA A 130 -14.68 3.05 1.12
CA ALA A 130 -13.62 3.46 2.04
C ALA A 130 -13.52 4.99 2.12
N ILE A 131 -13.29 5.50 3.32
CA ILE A 131 -12.89 6.90 3.55
C ILE A 131 -11.48 6.87 4.09
N ILE A 132 -10.58 7.62 3.47
CA ILE A 132 -9.19 7.78 3.89
C ILE A 132 -8.98 9.24 4.25
N GLY A 133 -8.43 9.47 5.44
CA GLY A 133 -8.36 10.76 6.09
C GLY A 133 -9.63 11.10 6.88
N GLY A 134 -9.91 12.40 7.00
CA GLY A 134 -10.97 12.92 7.87
C GLY A 134 -10.60 12.84 9.35
N GLN A 135 -11.54 13.22 10.23
CA GLN A 135 -11.31 13.22 11.68
C GLN A 135 -10.99 11.84 12.29
N PHE A 136 -11.32 10.76 11.58
CA PHE A 136 -11.12 9.38 12.03
C PHE A 136 -9.93 8.68 11.35
N ALA A 137 -9.10 9.40 10.60
CA ALA A 137 -7.95 8.92 9.82
C ALA A 137 -8.27 7.91 8.70
N ALA A 138 -9.15 6.94 8.91
CA ALA A 138 -9.81 6.16 7.87
C ALA A 138 -11.04 5.43 8.43
N SER A 139 -12.01 5.11 7.56
CA SER A 139 -13.22 4.36 7.92
C SER A 139 -13.83 3.61 6.74
N GLY A 140 -14.88 2.83 7.00
CA GLY A 140 -15.62 2.07 6.00
C GLY A 140 -15.16 0.62 5.89
N ASP A 141 -15.15 0.08 4.67
CA ASP A 141 -14.73 -1.30 4.36
C ASP A 141 -13.21 -1.47 4.38
N ILE A 142 -12.55 -1.01 5.43
CA ILE A 142 -11.11 -1.12 5.64
C ILE A 142 -10.81 -2.14 6.74
N LEU A 143 -9.70 -2.84 6.61
CA LEU A 143 -9.15 -3.73 7.61
C LEU A 143 -8.01 -2.98 8.33
N PRO A 144 -8.17 -2.65 9.62
CA PRO A 144 -7.09 -2.03 10.39
C PRO A 144 -5.84 -2.90 10.40
N GLU A 145 -4.69 -2.26 10.36
CA GLU A 145 -3.42 -2.96 10.51
C GLU A 145 -3.24 -3.46 11.95
N VAL A 146 -2.83 -4.72 12.09
CA VAL A 146 -2.49 -5.30 13.39
C VAL A 146 -1.01 -5.09 13.62
N ILE A 147 -0.69 -4.25 14.60
CA ILE A 147 0.69 -3.94 14.97
C ILE A 147 1.16 -4.99 15.99
N ILE A 148 2.16 -5.81 15.62
CA ILE A 148 2.80 -6.76 16.53
C ILE A 148 4.09 -6.12 17.06
N PRO A 149 4.20 -5.81 18.36
CA PRO A 149 5.40 -5.21 18.93
C PRO A 149 6.58 -6.16 18.90
N ARG A 150 7.74 -5.64 18.48
CA ARG A 150 9.03 -6.26 18.79
C ARG A 150 9.48 -5.77 20.15
N VAL A 151 9.27 -6.58 21.18
CA VAL A 151 9.75 -6.27 22.53
C VAL A 151 11.22 -6.68 22.61
N SER A 152 12.12 -5.70 22.58
CA SER A 152 13.52 -5.94 22.93
C SER A 152 13.69 -5.83 24.45
N PRO A 153 14.46 -6.72 25.11
CA PRO A 153 14.72 -6.63 26.54
C PRO A 153 15.30 -5.26 26.91
N PRO A 154 14.82 -4.61 27.99
CA PRO A 154 15.42 -3.38 28.49
C PRO A 154 16.87 -3.68 28.89
N GLY A 155 17.83 -2.99 28.29
CA GLY A 155 19.23 -3.07 28.74
C GLY A 155 20.31 -2.76 27.71
N ILE A 156 20.07 -2.92 26.40
CA ILE A 156 21.12 -2.65 25.40
C ILE A 156 20.49 -2.15 24.08
N ILE A 157 20.36 -0.83 23.91
CA ILE A 157 20.52 -0.23 22.58
C ILE A 157 21.93 0.35 22.54
N LEU A 158 22.91 -0.55 22.44
CA LEU A 158 24.24 -0.21 21.94
C LEU A 158 24.08 -0.22 20.43
N SER A 159 23.99 0.94 19.77
CA SER A 159 24.39 0.94 18.36
C SER A 159 25.90 0.75 18.38
N THR A 160 26.38 -0.46 18.15
CA THR A 160 27.78 -0.65 17.77
C THR A 160 27.94 -0.01 16.40
N ILE A 161 28.33 1.26 16.38
CA ILE A 161 28.95 1.82 15.18
C ILE A 161 30.25 1.01 15.03
N ALA A 162 30.56 0.55 13.82
CA ALA A 162 31.73 -0.26 13.51
C ALA A 162 33.04 0.53 13.69
N ALA A 163 33.38 0.90 14.92
CA ALA A 163 34.60 1.57 15.34
C ALA A 163 34.76 1.63 16.88
N GLY A 164 34.23 0.66 17.64
CA GLY A 164 34.52 0.54 19.08
C GLY A 164 33.91 1.58 20.02
N ASN A 165 33.27 2.64 19.51
CA ASN A 165 32.58 3.63 20.33
C ASN A 165 31.09 3.31 20.42
N SER A 166 30.63 3.07 21.66
CA SER A 166 29.22 2.86 21.97
C SER A 166 28.58 4.20 22.31
N VAL A 167 27.61 4.67 21.51
CA VAL A 167 26.82 5.85 21.84
C VAL A 167 25.56 5.41 22.57
N LEU A 168 25.33 5.94 23.77
CA LEU A 168 24.06 5.75 24.49
C LEU A 168 23.04 6.70 23.86
N SER A 169 22.07 6.15 23.13
CA SER A 169 20.88 6.92 22.74
C SER A 169 20.06 7.21 23.99
N THR A 170 20.03 8.47 24.41
CA THR A 170 19.21 8.91 25.55
C THR A 170 17.85 9.34 25.03
N TYR A 171 16.77 8.78 25.59
CA TYR A 171 15.43 9.28 25.32
C TYR A 171 15.22 10.59 26.07
N SER A 172 14.84 11.64 25.34
CA SER A 172 14.36 12.88 25.93
C SER A 172 12.83 12.88 25.85
N TYR A 173 12.19 13.40 26.90
CA TYR A 173 10.74 13.61 26.91
C TYR A 173 10.45 15.08 27.23
N PRO A 174 9.30 15.62 26.76
CA PRO A 174 8.87 16.95 27.17
C PRO A 174 8.77 17.08 28.70
N THR A 175 8.85 18.32 29.18
CA THR A 175 8.78 18.65 30.61
C THR A 175 7.58 17.98 31.28
N GLY A 176 7.83 17.33 32.42
CA GLY A 176 6.81 16.58 33.17
C GLY A 176 6.83 15.06 32.93
N PHE A 177 7.67 14.57 32.00
CA PHE A 177 7.86 13.14 31.74
C PHE A 177 9.33 12.75 31.87
N SER A 178 9.61 11.58 32.46
CA SER A 178 10.98 11.09 32.69
C SER A 178 11.20 9.63 32.29
N SER A 179 10.16 8.95 31.82
CA SER A 179 10.20 7.54 31.46
C SER A 179 9.16 7.18 30.40
N SER A 180 9.38 6.11 29.64
CA SER A 180 8.39 5.60 28.68
C SER A 180 7.07 5.17 29.36
N SER A 181 7.11 4.66 30.60
CA SER A 181 5.89 4.29 31.34
C SER A 181 5.00 5.50 31.64
N ASP A 182 5.62 6.67 31.84
CA ASP A 182 4.89 7.90 32.12
C ASP A 182 4.53 8.64 30.84
N ALA A 183 5.39 8.59 29.82
CA ALA A 183 5.26 9.34 28.57
C ALA A 183 4.38 8.69 27.50
N VAL A 184 4.14 7.37 27.58
CA VAL A 184 3.41 6.60 26.54
C VAL A 184 2.03 6.16 27.05
N VAL A 185 1.00 6.35 26.22
CA VAL A 185 -0.37 5.90 26.51
C VAL A 185 -0.40 4.38 26.68
N ASN A 186 -1.08 3.89 27.72
CA ASN A 186 -1.33 2.47 27.93
C ASN A 186 -2.79 2.24 28.33
N SER A 187 -3.64 1.92 27.36
CA SER A 187 -5.07 1.69 27.53
C SER A 187 -5.54 0.52 26.65
N SER A 188 -6.78 0.05 26.83
CA SER A 188 -7.34 -1.02 25.98
C SER A 188 -7.40 -0.63 24.49
N ASN A 189 -7.57 0.66 24.18
CA ASN A 189 -7.67 1.15 22.80
C ASN A 189 -6.30 1.52 22.23
N TYR A 190 -5.38 1.93 23.10
CA TYR A 190 -4.02 2.33 22.76
C TYR A 190 -3.03 1.66 23.72
N PRO A 191 -2.67 0.39 23.47
CA PRO A 191 -1.65 -0.28 24.27
C PRO A 191 -0.30 0.41 24.08
N SER A 192 0.56 0.35 25.10
CA SER A 192 1.89 1.00 25.10
C SER A 192 2.78 0.58 23.92
N THR A 193 2.48 -0.56 23.31
CA THR A 193 3.14 -1.12 22.13
C THR A 193 2.98 -0.26 20.87
N LEU A 194 1.98 0.63 20.83
CA LEU A 194 1.79 1.57 19.74
C LEU A 194 2.66 2.83 19.87
N GLY A 195 3.35 3.02 21.00
CA GLY A 195 4.26 4.16 21.20
C GLY A 195 3.58 5.53 21.24
N ARG A 196 2.25 5.60 21.37
CA ARG A 196 1.49 6.86 21.34
C ARG A 196 1.89 7.76 22.52
N PRO A 197 2.40 8.99 22.27
CA PRO A 197 2.73 9.91 23.36
C PRO A 197 1.51 10.40 24.14
N LYS A 198 1.66 10.62 25.46
CA LYS A 198 0.64 11.27 26.30
C LYS A 198 0.61 12.78 26.15
N TYR A 199 1.70 13.38 25.69
CA TYR A 199 1.89 14.83 25.54
C TYR A 199 1.47 15.37 24.17
N LEU A 200 0.56 14.68 23.47
CA LEU A 200 -0.06 15.24 22.27
C LEU A 200 -1.04 16.34 22.69
N GLU A 201 -1.07 17.43 21.93
CA GLU A 201 -2.09 18.45 22.09
C GLU A 201 -3.50 17.85 21.96
N ALA A 202 -4.43 18.34 22.77
CA ALA A 202 -5.80 17.80 22.80
C ALA A 202 -6.54 18.03 21.49
N VAL A 203 -6.22 19.12 20.80
CA VAL A 203 -6.74 19.48 19.48
C VAL A 203 -5.61 19.33 18.46
N PRO A 204 -5.72 18.41 17.48
CA PRO A 204 -4.75 18.31 16.40
C PRO A 204 -4.73 19.58 15.54
N ASP A 205 -3.55 19.96 15.07
CA ASP A 205 -3.40 21.05 14.10
C ASP A 205 -4.19 20.76 12.82
N VAL A 206 -4.81 21.79 12.26
CA VAL A 206 -5.45 21.70 10.95
C VAL A 206 -4.38 21.73 9.85
N ILE A 207 -4.37 20.71 9.00
CA ILE A 207 -3.45 20.65 7.85
C ILE A 207 -4.25 21.04 6.61
N GLU A 208 -4.05 22.28 6.16
CA GLU A 208 -4.74 22.82 5.01
C GLU A 208 -4.43 22.06 3.73
N THR A 209 -5.43 21.93 2.84
CA THR A 209 -5.26 21.24 1.55
C THR A 209 -4.17 21.89 0.69
N SER A 210 -4.00 23.21 0.78
CA SER A 210 -2.93 23.93 0.07
C SER A 210 -1.54 23.51 0.55
N LEU A 211 -1.36 23.33 1.86
CA LEU A 211 -0.11 22.84 2.44
C LEU A 211 0.17 21.41 1.99
N LEU A 212 -0.83 20.52 2.04
CA LEU A 212 -0.67 19.16 1.55
C LEU A 212 -0.33 19.12 0.05
N ASN A 213 -0.97 19.96 -0.76
CA ASN A 213 -0.64 20.07 -2.18
C ASN A 213 0.80 20.56 -2.41
N TYR A 214 1.26 21.54 -1.63
CA TYR A 214 2.64 22.02 -1.69
C TYR A 214 3.62 20.91 -1.30
N VAL A 215 3.37 20.21 -0.19
CA VAL A 215 4.21 19.09 0.25
C VAL A 215 4.22 17.97 -0.79
N ASN A 216 3.09 17.62 -1.40
CA ASN A 216 3.04 16.58 -2.42
C ASN A 216 3.72 16.99 -3.74
N ALA A 217 3.79 18.28 -4.04
CA ALA A 217 4.54 18.80 -5.19
C ALA A 217 6.05 18.80 -4.92
N SER A 218 6.47 19.16 -3.71
CA SER A 218 7.89 19.26 -3.30
C SER A 218 8.49 17.92 -2.86
N LEU A 219 7.74 17.09 -2.15
CA LEU A 219 8.18 15.84 -1.55
C LEU A 219 7.15 14.72 -1.86
N PRO A 220 6.97 14.36 -3.14
CA PRO A 220 6.04 13.31 -3.51
C PRO A 220 6.44 11.96 -2.91
N GLU A 221 5.42 11.21 -2.46
CA GLU A 221 5.59 9.88 -1.85
C GLU A 221 6.36 8.92 -2.78
N GLY A 222 7.32 8.18 -2.21
CA GLY A 222 8.13 7.20 -2.96
C GLY A 222 9.11 7.78 -3.97
N LYS A 223 9.39 9.10 -3.92
CA LYS A 223 10.43 9.74 -4.74
C LYS A 223 11.64 10.11 -3.89
N VAL A 224 12.82 9.83 -4.44
CA VAL A 224 14.08 10.15 -3.76
C VAL A 224 14.34 11.65 -3.88
N VAL A 225 14.55 12.31 -2.74
CA VAL A 225 14.78 13.76 -2.68
C VAL A 225 16.08 14.15 -3.37
N THR A 226 17.14 13.32 -3.27
CA THR A 226 18.42 13.56 -3.95
C THR A 226 18.31 13.65 -5.47
N ASP A 227 17.28 13.01 -6.04
CA ASP A 227 17.09 12.94 -7.50
C ASP A 227 16.09 14.00 -7.98
N THR A 228 15.05 14.26 -7.18
CA THR A 228 13.95 15.15 -7.56
C THR A 228 14.15 16.60 -7.12
N HIS A 229 14.76 16.80 -5.95
CA HIS A 229 15.00 18.11 -5.33
C HIS A 229 16.34 18.13 -4.58
N PRO A 230 17.48 17.92 -5.26
CA PRO A 230 18.80 17.94 -4.62
C PRO A 230 19.08 19.27 -3.91
N ASP A 231 18.51 20.37 -4.39
CA ASP A 231 18.68 21.71 -3.82
C ASP A 231 18.15 21.81 -2.38
N TYR A 232 17.20 20.97 -1.97
CA TYR A 232 16.71 20.92 -0.58
C TYR A 232 17.75 20.40 0.40
N LEU A 233 18.78 19.72 -0.09
CA LEU A 233 19.87 19.15 0.68
C LEU A 233 21.19 19.90 0.44
N ALA A 234 21.15 21.02 -0.28
CA ALA A 234 22.33 21.81 -0.57
C ALA A 234 22.90 22.45 0.71
N THR A 235 24.20 22.74 0.72
CA THR A 235 24.89 23.32 1.88
C THR A 235 24.39 24.72 2.26
N ASN A 236 23.76 25.42 1.32
CA ASN A 236 23.13 26.72 1.53
C ASN A 236 21.62 26.63 1.85
N ALA A 237 21.04 25.43 1.91
CA ALA A 237 19.68 25.24 2.36
C ALA A 237 19.59 25.49 3.88
N ALA A 238 18.47 26.05 4.33
CA ALA A 238 18.20 26.23 5.75
C ALA A 238 17.92 24.87 6.40
N ASN A 239 18.93 24.27 7.01
CA ASN A 239 18.85 22.94 7.62
C ASN A 239 18.66 22.98 9.15
N ASN A 240 18.75 24.16 9.75
CA ASN A 240 18.68 24.36 11.19
C ASN A 240 17.53 25.29 11.57
N ILE A 241 16.87 24.98 12.68
CA ILE A 241 15.93 25.90 13.34
C ILE A 241 16.75 26.66 14.39
N VAL A 242 16.89 27.98 14.22
CA VAL A 242 17.66 28.85 15.12
C VAL A 242 16.69 29.58 16.05
N LEU A 243 16.87 29.39 17.36
CA LEU A 243 16.09 30.06 18.39
C LEU A 243 16.96 31.15 19.04
N THR A 244 16.61 32.42 18.84
CA THR A 244 17.35 33.56 19.42
C THR A 244 16.76 34.04 20.75
N GLU A 245 15.56 33.57 21.08
CA GLU A 245 14.82 33.90 22.29
C GLU A 245 14.07 32.65 22.79
N ASN A 246 13.70 32.62 24.06
CA ASN A 246 12.94 31.51 24.64
C ASN A 246 11.63 31.29 23.87
N SER A 247 11.51 30.13 23.22
CA SER A 247 10.43 29.83 22.27
C SER A 247 9.99 28.37 22.39
N ASP A 248 8.69 28.14 22.21
CA ASP A 248 8.13 26.79 22.13
C ASP A 248 8.25 26.23 20.71
N VAL A 249 8.65 24.96 20.59
CA VAL A 249 8.75 24.26 19.31
C VAL A 249 7.71 23.14 19.28
N TYR A 250 6.82 23.22 18.30
CA TYR A 250 5.79 22.22 18.06
C TYR A 250 6.16 21.34 16.86
N VAL A 251 5.84 20.07 16.96
CA VAL A 251 6.04 19.09 15.89
C VAL A 251 4.71 18.43 15.57
N THR A 252 4.33 18.53 14.30
CA THR A 252 3.07 17.97 13.81
C THR A 252 3.37 16.85 12.82
N PHE A 253 2.87 15.66 13.16
CA PHE A 253 3.01 14.48 12.32
C PHE A 253 1.98 14.52 11.21
N VAL A 254 2.44 14.62 9.95
CA VAL A 254 1.56 14.77 8.78
C VAL A 254 1.12 13.41 8.24
N SER A 255 2.07 12.50 7.96
CA SER A 255 1.76 11.17 7.45
C SER A 255 2.95 10.22 7.48
N GLU A 256 2.66 8.93 7.31
CA GLU A 256 3.61 7.87 7.01
C GLU A 256 3.24 7.13 5.73
N GLY A 257 4.26 6.66 5.00
CA GLY A 257 4.12 5.82 3.81
C GLY A 257 4.44 4.34 4.04
N THR A 258 4.77 3.93 5.27
CA THR A 258 5.28 2.58 5.59
C THR A 258 4.58 1.96 6.79
N SER A 259 4.63 0.64 6.91
CA SER A 259 4.12 -0.11 8.07
C SER A 259 5.16 -0.29 9.20
N PHE A 260 6.27 0.46 9.17
CA PHE A 260 7.29 0.43 10.22
C PHE A 260 7.05 1.51 11.28
N TYR A 261 7.55 1.26 12.49
CA TYR A 261 7.60 2.29 13.52
C TYR A 261 8.51 3.44 13.11
N ASN A 262 8.04 4.66 13.29
CA ASN A 262 8.79 5.87 13.03
C ASN A 262 9.35 6.45 14.33
N THR A 263 10.61 6.86 14.30
CA THR A 263 11.26 7.59 15.40
C THR A 263 11.75 8.93 14.86
N LEU A 264 11.32 10.01 15.49
CA LEU A 264 11.92 11.32 15.27
C LEU A 264 13.13 11.48 16.19
N ALA A 265 14.26 11.88 15.62
CA ALA A 265 15.43 12.30 16.36
C ALA A 265 15.77 13.74 15.99
N TYR A 266 16.24 14.51 16.95
CA TYR A 266 16.75 15.85 16.75
C TYR A 266 18.04 16.01 17.55
N TYR A 267 18.86 16.95 17.11
CA TYR A 267 20.03 17.41 17.86
C TYR A 267 19.90 18.92 18.03
N SER A 268 20.25 19.41 19.20
CA SER A 268 20.26 20.82 19.55
C SER A 268 21.63 21.18 20.11
N TYR A 269 22.09 22.39 19.82
CA TYR A 269 23.35 22.93 20.30
C TYR A 269 23.18 24.42 20.58
N ASP A 270 24.05 24.97 21.44
CA ASP A 270 24.08 26.41 21.69
C ASP A 270 24.57 27.14 20.44
N THR A 271 23.89 28.21 20.03
CA THR A 271 24.28 28.99 18.85
C THR A 271 25.69 29.58 18.96
N ASP A 272 26.17 29.84 20.18
CA ASP A 272 27.50 30.37 20.45
C ASP A 272 28.58 29.28 20.56
N ASP A 273 28.18 28.01 20.68
CA ASP A 273 29.09 26.84 20.72
C ASP A 273 28.63 25.73 19.74
N PRO A 274 28.67 25.99 18.42
CA PRO A 274 28.28 25.02 17.43
C PRO A 274 29.28 23.86 17.33
N PRO A 275 28.81 22.63 17.03
CA PRO A 275 29.69 21.47 16.89
C PRO A 275 30.70 21.68 15.76
N LEU A 276 31.99 21.51 16.08
CA LEU A 276 33.10 21.73 15.15
C LEU A 276 33.16 20.71 14.00
N ASN A 277 32.46 19.57 14.11
CA ASN A 277 32.48 18.50 13.11
C ASN A 277 31.09 17.87 12.92
N ALA A 278 30.51 18.05 11.73
CA ALA A 278 29.24 17.41 11.35
C ALA A 278 29.36 15.88 11.12
N SER A 279 30.58 15.35 10.93
CA SER A 279 30.80 13.94 10.57
C SER A 279 30.97 12.98 11.77
N LEU A 280 31.08 13.53 12.99
CA LEU A 280 31.29 12.77 14.22
C LEU A 280 30.12 13.07 15.15
N GLY A 281 28.95 12.49 14.87
CA GLY A 281 27.76 12.68 15.69
C GLY A 281 28.09 12.66 17.19
N GLY A 282 27.99 13.84 17.81
CA GLY A 282 28.02 14.05 19.27
C GLY A 282 29.25 13.59 20.05
N LEU A 283 30.43 13.36 19.45
CA LEU A 283 31.54 12.78 20.25
C LEU A 283 32.23 13.78 21.19
N LEU A 284 32.01 15.10 21.08
CA LEU A 284 32.66 16.11 21.93
C LEU A 284 31.77 17.33 22.19
N GLY A 285 30.48 17.11 22.48
CA GLY A 285 29.62 18.09 23.15
C GLY A 285 29.37 17.65 24.57
#